data_AF-A0A7R9XZW3-F1
#
_entry.id   AF-A0A7R9XZW3-F1
#
_cell.length_a   1.000
_cell.length_b   1.000
_cell.length_c   1.000
_cell.angle_alpha   90.00
_cell.angle_beta   90.00
_cell.angle_gamma   90.00
#
_symmetry.space_group_name_H-M   'P 1'
#
loop_
_entity.id
_entity.type
_entity.pdbx_description
1 polymer ?
#
loop_
_entity_poly.entity_id
_entity_poly.type
_entity_poly.pdbx_seq_one_letter_code
_entity_poly.pdbx_strand_id
1 'polypeptide(L)'
;GCTREPLGQLRERKCKGREFLTTDRRDAQARPRGTPGYDGRTLLVPQQYMSELTPTMQQFWRVKSSHADCVVFFKLGKFYELFDEDSDVGARVCGLKQREGKKSGFPERSFAQYGVRLVAEGYRVAVVEQVRTANASAKAAMERRVVAILSPGTLLEPELQQLAEPGAPS
;
A
#
# COMPACT_ATOMS: atom_id res chain seq x y z
N GLY A 1 -6.88 -14.60 24.25
CA GLY A 1 -6.96 -13.19 23.81
C GLY A 1 -5.75 -12.90 22.96
N CYS A 2 -5.91 -12.73 21.66
CA CYS A 2 -4.81 -12.44 20.75
C CYS A 2 -4.67 -10.91 20.67
N THR A 3 -3.66 -10.35 21.35
CA THR A 3 -3.35 -8.92 21.27
C THR A 3 -2.88 -8.59 19.86
N ARG A 4 -3.68 -7.78 19.16
CA ARG A 4 -3.45 -7.30 17.80
C ARG A 4 -2.26 -6.33 17.81
N GLU A 5 -1.19 -6.65 17.10
CA GLU A 5 -0.07 -5.72 16.94
C GLU A 5 -0.36 -4.70 15.83
N PRO A 6 -0.17 -3.39 16.10
CA PRO A 6 -0.29 -2.37 15.06
C PRO A 6 0.75 -2.63 13.95
N LEU A 7 0.42 -2.28 12.71
CA LEU A 7 1.27 -2.44 11.50
C LEU A 7 2.74 -1.99 11.65
N GLY A 8 3.07 -1.20 12.68
CA GLY A 8 4.42 -0.69 12.95
C GLY A 8 5.37 -1.57 13.79
N GLN A 9 5.08 -2.86 14.05
CA GLN A 9 5.93 -3.70 14.91
C GLN A 9 6.42 -5.03 14.28
N LEU A 10 6.76 -5.06 12.98
CA LEU A 10 7.43 -6.24 12.39
C LEU A 10 8.96 -6.08 12.33
N ARG A 11 9.65 -7.12 12.85
CA ARG A 11 11.11 -7.23 13.09
C ARG A 11 12.00 -6.66 11.97
N GLU A 12 12.97 -5.87 12.41
CA GLU A 12 13.87 -5.06 11.59
C GLU A 12 14.91 -5.88 10.80
N ARG A 13 15.01 -5.59 9.50
CA ARG A 13 16.27 -5.68 8.75
C ARG A 13 16.65 -4.25 8.40
N LYS A 14 17.81 -3.78 8.87
CA LYS A 14 18.27 -2.38 8.68
C LYS A 14 18.46 -2.07 7.19
N CYS A 15 17.48 -1.43 6.57
CA CYS A 15 17.64 -0.73 5.29
C CYS A 15 17.90 0.76 5.61
N LYS A 16 19.10 1.27 5.31
CA LYS A 16 19.46 2.68 5.51
C LYS A 16 18.39 3.59 4.87
N GLY A 17 18.02 4.68 5.54
CA GLY A 17 17.04 5.66 5.02
C GLY A 17 15.56 5.31 5.24
N ARG A 18 15.23 4.20 5.92
CA ARG A 18 13.85 3.80 6.25
C ARG A 18 13.47 3.98 7.72
N GLU A 19 14.26 4.75 8.47
CA GLU A 19 14.05 4.99 9.91
C GLU A 19 12.72 5.70 10.22
N PHE A 20 12.21 6.49 9.27
CA PHE A 20 10.91 7.15 9.33
C PHE A 20 9.72 6.16 9.33
N LEU A 21 9.94 4.88 9.03
CA LEU A 21 8.90 3.84 9.12
C LEU A 21 8.83 3.19 10.50
N THR A 22 9.91 3.26 11.27
CA THR A 22 10.05 2.55 12.54
C THR A 22 10.21 3.55 13.69
N THR A 23 11.43 3.92 14.03
CA THR A 23 11.79 4.66 15.23
C THR A 23 11.44 6.14 15.17
N ASP A 24 11.46 6.76 13.99
CA ASP A 24 11.11 8.18 13.77
C ASP A 24 9.79 8.33 13.00
N ARG A 25 8.83 7.44 13.24
CA ARG A 25 7.54 7.48 12.55
C ARG A 25 6.72 8.69 12.99
N ARG A 26 6.42 9.56 12.02
CA ARG A 26 5.64 10.79 12.19
C ARG A 26 4.46 10.82 11.24
N ASP A 27 3.39 11.49 11.65
CA ASP A 27 2.25 11.77 10.77
C ASP A 27 2.56 12.94 9.82
N ALA A 28 1.63 13.29 8.91
CA ALA A 28 1.81 14.37 7.94
C ALA A 28 2.10 15.75 8.57
N GLN A 29 1.79 15.94 9.84
CA GLN A 29 2.05 17.17 10.61
C GLN A 29 3.35 17.07 11.43
N ALA A 30 4.22 16.10 11.12
CA ALA A 30 5.46 15.80 11.81
C ALA A 30 5.31 15.41 13.30
N ARG A 31 4.11 15.02 13.73
CA ARG A 31 3.84 14.61 15.11
C ARG A 31 4.27 13.16 15.31
N PRO A 32 5.04 12.83 16.37
CA PRO A 32 5.46 11.47 16.63
C PRO A 32 4.33 10.63 17.24
N ARG A 33 4.43 9.31 17.09
CA ARG A 33 3.46 8.37 17.68
C ARG A 33 3.32 8.57 19.19
N GLY A 34 2.07 8.50 19.68
CA GLY A 34 1.76 8.65 21.10
C GLY A 34 1.59 10.11 21.56
N THR A 35 1.78 11.08 20.67
CA THR A 35 1.46 12.49 20.99
C THR A 35 -0.03 12.80 20.79
N PRO A 36 -0.60 13.74 21.57
CA PRO A 36 -1.97 14.18 21.37
C PRO A 36 -2.20 14.69 19.94
N GLY A 37 -3.24 14.17 19.29
CA GLY A 37 -3.60 14.53 17.92
C GLY A 37 -2.84 13.79 16.82
N TYR A 38 -1.92 12.88 17.14
CA TYR A 38 -1.25 12.04 16.14
C TYR A 38 -2.26 11.32 15.23
N ASP A 39 -2.11 11.51 13.91
CA ASP A 39 -2.94 10.82 12.92
C ASP A 39 -2.22 9.60 12.33
N GLY A 40 -2.60 8.41 12.78
CA GLY A 40 -2.04 7.15 12.30
C GLY A 40 -2.38 6.81 10.85
N ARG A 41 -3.27 7.55 10.19
CA ARG A 41 -3.63 7.36 8.77
C ARG A 41 -2.67 8.06 7.83
N THR A 42 -1.82 8.94 8.33
CA THR A 42 -0.83 9.63 7.52
C THR A 42 0.59 9.32 7.98
N LEU A 43 1.54 9.54 7.06
CA LEU A 43 2.96 9.30 7.29
C LEU A 43 3.75 10.43 6.64
N LEU A 44 4.61 11.08 7.42
CA LEU A 44 5.61 11.98 6.87
C LEU A 44 6.72 11.16 6.21
N VAL A 45 6.84 11.29 4.90
CA VAL A 45 7.95 10.73 4.14
C VAL A 45 8.97 11.83 3.87
N PRO A 46 10.24 11.69 4.29
CA PRO A 46 11.25 12.71 4.09
C PRO A 46 11.46 13.06 2.61
N GLN A 47 11.61 14.36 2.31
CA GLN A 47 11.80 14.82 0.93
C GLN A 47 13.10 14.29 0.30
N GLN A 48 14.17 14.16 1.10
CA GLN A 48 15.44 13.58 0.65
C GLN A 48 15.23 12.14 0.18
N TYR A 49 14.55 11.33 0.97
CA TYR A 49 14.19 9.96 0.59
C TYR A 49 13.35 9.93 -0.70
N MET A 50 12.34 10.80 -0.83
CA MET A 50 11.53 10.89 -2.06
C MET A 50 12.35 11.23 -3.31
N SER A 51 13.38 12.08 -3.18
CA SER A 51 14.19 12.55 -4.31
C SER A 51 15.10 11.47 -4.91
N GLU A 52 15.48 10.46 -4.12
CA GLU A 52 16.33 9.34 -4.54
C GLU A 52 15.53 8.21 -5.23
N LEU A 53 14.20 8.26 -5.17
CA LEU A 53 13.33 7.22 -5.69
C LEU A 53 13.02 7.37 -7.17
N THR A 54 12.78 6.24 -7.83
CA THR A 54 12.23 6.23 -9.20
C THR A 54 10.84 6.89 -9.22
N PRO A 55 10.40 7.46 -10.36
CA PRO A 55 9.08 8.12 -10.45
C PRO A 55 7.91 7.22 -10.00
N THR A 56 7.99 5.93 -10.31
CA THR A 56 7.00 4.92 -9.89
C THR A 56 6.97 4.76 -8.37
N MET A 57 8.14 4.70 -7.72
CA MET A 57 8.21 4.59 -6.27
C MET A 57 7.79 5.88 -5.56
N GLN A 58 8.05 7.05 -6.15
CA GLN A 58 7.53 8.31 -5.63
C GLN A 58 5.99 8.32 -5.61
N GLN A 59 5.34 7.81 -6.68
CA GLN A 59 3.87 7.66 -6.69
C GLN A 59 3.39 6.73 -5.57
N PHE A 60 4.05 5.58 -5.38
CA PHE A 60 3.73 4.67 -4.27
C PHE A 60 3.80 5.38 -2.92
N TRP A 61 4.90 6.07 -2.64
CA TRP A 61 5.10 6.74 -1.35
C TRP A 61 4.16 7.92 -1.12
N ARG A 62 3.70 8.61 -2.17
CA ARG A 62 2.64 9.63 -2.05
C ARG A 62 1.28 9.03 -1.68
N VAL A 63 0.97 7.85 -2.20
CA VAL A 63 -0.22 7.10 -1.77
C VAL A 63 -0.04 6.65 -0.31
N LYS A 64 1.10 6.03 0.01
CA LYS A 64 1.37 5.53 1.36
C LYS A 64 1.40 6.64 2.42
N SER A 65 1.89 7.83 2.09
CA SER A 65 1.89 8.98 3.00
C SER A 65 0.48 9.43 3.41
N SER A 66 -0.50 9.23 2.53
CA SER A 66 -1.89 9.65 2.74
C SER A 66 -2.79 8.51 3.26
N HIS A 67 -2.32 7.26 3.12
CA HIS A 67 -3.04 6.03 3.49
C HIS A 67 -2.12 5.10 4.29
N ALA A 68 -1.46 5.64 5.31
CA ALA A 68 -0.44 4.94 6.09
C ALA A 68 -1.01 3.78 6.91
N ASP A 69 -2.31 3.79 7.19
CA ASP A 69 -3.06 2.73 7.88
C ASP A 69 -3.57 1.63 6.93
N CYS A 70 -3.39 1.80 5.62
CA CYS A 70 -3.81 0.84 4.61
C CYS A 70 -2.65 -0.01 4.11
N VAL A 71 -2.94 -1.26 3.76
CA VAL A 71 -2.10 -2.10 2.90
C VAL A 71 -2.31 -1.64 1.46
N VAL A 72 -1.26 -1.22 0.77
CA VAL A 72 -1.39 -0.68 -0.58
C VAL A 72 -1.20 -1.78 -1.61
N PHE A 73 -2.25 -2.08 -2.38
CA PHE A 73 -2.18 -2.90 -3.59
C PHE A 73 -1.79 -2.00 -4.77
N PHE A 74 -0.49 -1.98 -5.10
CA PHE A 74 0.04 -1.07 -6.11
C PHE A 74 0.16 -1.74 -7.48
N LYS A 75 -0.66 -1.32 -8.46
CA LYS A 75 -0.67 -1.92 -9.80
C LYS A 75 0.61 -1.64 -10.59
N LEU A 76 1.27 -2.71 -11.00
CA LEU A 76 2.43 -2.73 -11.90
C LEU A 76 2.22 -3.77 -13.01
N GLY A 77 1.66 -3.34 -14.14
CA GLY A 77 1.32 -4.24 -15.24
C GLY A 77 0.20 -5.19 -14.81
N LYS A 78 0.41 -6.50 -14.97
CA LYS A 78 -0.56 -7.56 -14.61
C LYS A 78 -0.45 -8.03 -13.15
N PHE A 79 0.24 -7.27 -12.30
CA PHE A 79 0.50 -7.62 -10.90
C PHE A 79 0.12 -6.49 -9.97
N TYR A 80 -0.32 -6.84 -8.77
CA TYR A 80 -0.29 -5.94 -7.62
C TYR A 80 0.96 -6.25 -6.79
N GLU A 81 1.64 -5.19 -6.40
CA GLU A 81 2.89 -5.24 -5.67
C GLU A 81 2.72 -4.51 -4.33
N LEU A 82 3.29 -5.10 -3.29
CA LEU A 82 3.29 -4.62 -1.91
C LEU A 82 4.75 -4.36 -1.52
N PHE A 83 4.98 -3.27 -0.81
CA PHE A 83 6.32 -2.82 -0.44
C PHE A 83 6.43 -2.62 1.08
N ASP A 84 7.63 -2.79 1.61
CA ASP A 84 7.95 -2.51 3.01
C ASP A 84 7.01 -3.22 3.99
N GLU A 85 6.38 -2.48 4.91
CA GLU A 85 5.44 -2.99 5.91
C GLU A 85 4.27 -3.74 5.27
N ASP A 86 3.81 -3.31 4.08
CA ASP A 86 2.71 -3.97 3.37
C ASP A 86 3.13 -5.36 2.88
N SER A 87 4.38 -5.51 2.44
CA SER A 87 4.92 -6.79 2.01
C SER A 87 5.05 -7.76 3.17
N ASP A 88 5.45 -7.26 4.34
CA ASP A 88 5.53 -8.05 5.57
C ASP A 88 4.12 -8.54 5.99
N VAL A 89 3.09 -7.70 5.85
CA VAL A 89 1.69 -8.10 6.06
C VAL A 89 1.22 -9.12 5.03
N GLY A 90 1.51 -8.91 3.74
CA GLY A 90 1.18 -9.85 2.68
C GLY A 90 1.81 -11.23 2.88
N ALA A 91 3.04 -11.28 3.38
CA ALA A 91 3.70 -12.54 3.73
C ALA A 91 2.99 -13.26 4.88
N ARG A 92 2.69 -12.53 5.96
CA ARG A 92 2.05 -13.09 7.16
C ARG A 92 0.61 -13.52 6.93
N VAL A 93 -0.20 -12.64 6.35
CA VAL A 93 -1.65 -12.84 6.21
C VAL A 93 -1.96 -13.66 4.97
N CYS A 94 -1.34 -13.35 3.83
CA CYS A 94 -1.68 -13.95 2.56
C CYS A 94 -0.73 -15.08 2.13
N GLY A 95 0.37 -15.30 2.84
CA GLY A 95 1.39 -16.30 2.48
C GLY A 95 2.22 -15.89 1.26
N LEU A 96 2.29 -14.59 0.93
CA LEU A 96 3.03 -14.11 -0.23
C LEU A 96 4.54 -14.29 -0.03
N LYS A 97 5.23 -14.74 -1.07
CA LYS A 97 6.69 -14.86 -1.04
C LYS A 97 7.33 -13.49 -1.15
N GLN A 98 8.04 -13.07 -0.09
CA GLN A 98 8.85 -11.86 -0.13
C GLN A 98 10.12 -12.07 -0.96
N ARG A 99 10.46 -11.05 -1.73
CA ARG A 99 11.69 -10.89 -2.53
C ARG A 99 12.60 -9.87 -1.84
N GLU A 100 13.78 -9.67 -2.41
CA GLU A 100 14.73 -8.66 -1.94
C GLU A 100 14.10 -7.27 -1.83
N GLY A 101 14.53 -6.48 -0.84
CA GLY A 101 14.04 -5.13 -0.61
C GLY A 101 12.67 -5.02 0.08
N LYS A 102 12.19 -6.11 0.71
CA LYS A 102 10.84 -6.22 1.31
C LYS A 102 9.73 -5.97 0.30
N LYS A 103 9.78 -6.69 -0.83
CA LYS A 103 8.78 -6.60 -1.88
C LYS A 103 8.06 -7.94 -2.05
N SER A 104 6.74 -7.93 -2.17
CA SER A 104 5.95 -9.11 -2.53
C SER A 104 4.85 -8.70 -3.48
N GLY A 105 4.23 -9.66 -4.16
CA GLY A 105 3.18 -9.35 -5.12
C GLY A 105 2.49 -10.59 -5.65
N PHE A 106 1.38 -10.36 -6.33
CA PHE A 106 0.51 -11.41 -6.84
C PHE A 106 -0.13 -10.98 -8.17
N PRO A 107 -0.54 -11.93 -9.04
CA PRO A 107 -1.18 -11.60 -10.31
C PRO A 107 -2.56 -10.98 -10.07
N GLU A 108 -2.97 -10.04 -10.92
CA GLU A 108 -4.22 -9.28 -10.76
C GLU A 108 -5.47 -10.15 -10.58
N ARG A 109 -5.52 -11.32 -11.24
CA ARG A 109 -6.61 -12.31 -11.10
C ARG A 109 -6.84 -12.79 -9.67
N SER A 110 -5.84 -12.66 -8.80
CA SER A 110 -5.91 -13.06 -7.40
C SER A 110 -6.31 -11.90 -6.47
N PHE A 111 -6.68 -10.75 -7.03
CA PHE A 111 -7.08 -9.56 -6.28
C PHE A 111 -8.19 -9.84 -5.27
N ALA A 112 -9.32 -10.39 -5.71
CA ALA A 112 -10.45 -10.64 -4.84
C ALA A 112 -10.07 -11.56 -3.68
N GLN A 113 -9.34 -12.64 -3.97
CA GLN A 113 -8.86 -13.60 -2.98
C GLN A 113 -8.02 -12.93 -1.87
N TYR A 114 -7.02 -12.12 -2.24
CA TYR A 114 -6.13 -11.50 -1.26
C TYR A 114 -6.77 -10.29 -0.58
N GLY A 115 -7.60 -9.53 -1.30
CA GLY A 115 -8.37 -8.41 -0.76
C GLY A 115 -9.32 -8.86 0.35
N VAL A 116 -10.15 -9.88 0.08
CA VAL A 116 -11.07 -10.46 1.08
C VAL A 116 -10.30 -10.95 2.30
N ARG A 117 -9.19 -11.66 2.09
CA ARG A 117 -8.41 -12.23 3.19
C ARG A 117 -7.82 -11.15 4.10
N LEU A 118 -7.26 -10.08 3.54
CA LEU A 118 -6.74 -8.96 4.34
C LEU A 118 -7.87 -8.26 5.10
N VAL A 119 -8.99 -8.02 4.44
CA VAL A 119 -10.09 -7.30 5.08
C VAL A 119 -10.78 -8.13 6.15
N ALA A 120 -10.91 -9.45 5.97
CA ALA A 120 -11.40 -10.37 6.99
C ALA A 120 -10.53 -10.35 8.26
N GLU A 121 -9.21 -10.16 8.10
CA GLU A 121 -8.26 -9.96 9.20
C GLU A 121 -8.26 -8.52 9.78
N GLY A 122 -9.18 -7.67 9.32
CA GLY A 122 -9.37 -6.31 9.82
C GLY A 122 -8.48 -5.26 9.17
N TYR A 123 -7.72 -5.58 8.13
CA TYR A 123 -6.92 -4.61 7.40
C TYR A 123 -7.78 -3.76 6.46
N ARG A 124 -7.37 -2.50 6.27
CA ARG A 124 -7.84 -1.67 5.17
C ARG A 124 -6.90 -1.85 3.98
N VAL A 125 -7.44 -1.91 2.77
CA VAL A 125 -6.64 -2.11 1.55
C VAL A 125 -6.88 -0.94 0.61
N ALA A 126 -5.82 -0.23 0.24
CA ALA A 126 -5.88 0.81 -0.79
C ALA A 126 -5.54 0.20 -2.14
N VAL A 127 -6.47 0.26 -3.08
CA VAL A 127 -6.32 -0.29 -4.43
C VAL A 127 -5.87 0.82 -5.36
N VAL A 128 -4.67 0.69 -5.90
CA VAL A 128 -4.07 1.69 -6.78
C VAL A 128 -3.97 1.14 -8.19
N GLU A 129 -4.67 1.76 -9.13
CA GLU A 129 -4.73 1.34 -10.54
C GLU A 129 -3.88 2.22 -11.46
N GLN A 130 -3.50 1.65 -12.61
CA GLN A 130 -2.81 2.38 -13.66
C GLN A 130 -3.83 3.10 -14.55
N VAL A 131 -3.77 4.43 -14.55
CA VAL A 131 -4.65 5.28 -15.37
C VAL A 131 -3.89 5.67 -16.62
N ARG A 132 -4.43 5.33 -17.80
CA ARG A 132 -3.89 5.84 -19.07
C ARG A 132 -4.25 7.31 -19.20
N THR A 133 -3.25 8.15 -19.41
CA THR A 133 -3.46 9.54 -19.81
C THR A 133 -3.76 9.59 -21.32
N ALA A 134 -4.68 10.47 -21.73
CA ALA A 134 -5.14 10.59 -23.12
C ALA A 134 -3.99 10.90 -24.12
N ASN A 135 -2.87 11.43 -23.64
CA ASN A 135 -1.67 11.72 -24.43
C ASN A 135 -0.63 10.60 -24.29
N ALA A 136 -0.96 9.44 -24.86
CA ALA A 136 -0.15 8.23 -24.83
C ALA A 136 1.07 8.28 -25.78
N SER A 137 1.92 9.30 -25.65
CA SER A 137 3.31 9.14 -26.06
C SER A 137 3.97 8.19 -25.06
N ALA A 138 4.70 7.17 -25.54
CA ALA A 138 5.31 6.11 -24.72
C ALA A 138 6.30 6.60 -23.64
N LYS A 139 6.55 7.92 -23.55
CA LYS A 139 7.42 8.60 -22.60
C LYS A 139 6.68 9.25 -21.42
N ALA A 140 5.35 9.34 -21.45
CA ALA A 140 4.59 9.85 -20.32
C ALA A 140 4.58 8.79 -19.20
N ALA A 141 5.10 9.15 -18.02
CA ALA A 141 5.09 8.27 -16.85
C ALA A 141 3.64 7.87 -16.55
N MET A 142 3.37 6.56 -16.58
CA MET A 142 2.03 6.01 -16.30
C MET A 142 1.56 6.50 -14.93
N GLU A 143 0.39 7.14 -14.92
CA GLU A 143 -0.22 7.69 -13.71
C GLU A 143 -0.85 6.55 -12.90
N ARG A 144 -0.82 6.67 -11.58
CA ARG A 144 -1.45 5.73 -10.66
C ARG A 144 -2.31 6.46 -9.66
N ARG A 145 -3.55 5.98 -9.48
CA ARG A 145 -4.53 6.58 -8.58
C ARG A 145 -5.16 5.53 -7.68
N VAL A 146 -5.48 5.92 -6.45
CA VAL A 146 -6.32 5.11 -5.57
C VAL A 146 -7.73 5.11 -6.17
N VAL A 147 -8.24 3.93 -6.53
CA VAL A 147 -9.58 3.75 -7.11
C VAL A 147 -10.58 3.20 -6.11
N ALA A 148 -10.10 2.50 -5.08
CA ALA A 148 -10.95 1.95 -4.02
C ALA A 148 -10.18 1.83 -2.71
N ILE A 149 -10.91 1.93 -1.60
CA ILE A 149 -10.43 1.55 -0.27
C ILE A 149 -11.34 0.44 0.25
N LEU A 150 -10.79 -0.77 0.39
CA LEU A 150 -11.50 -1.90 0.97
C LEU A 150 -11.40 -1.83 2.49
N SER A 151 -12.50 -2.05 3.19
CA SER A 151 -12.54 -2.09 4.65
C SER A 151 -13.57 -3.11 5.14
N PRO A 152 -13.49 -3.60 6.39
CA PRO A 152 -14.41 -4.63 6.89
C PRO A 152 -15.89 -4.25 6.80
N GLY A 153 -16.21 -2.96 6.78
CA GLY A 153 -17.58 -2.45 6.61
C GLY A 153 -17.97 -2.09 5.17
N THR A 154 -17.08 -2.27 4.19
CA THR A 154 -17.29 -1.90 2.76
C THR A 154 -17.17 -3.12 1.84
N LEU A 155 -17.03 -4.33 2.38
CA LEU A 155 -17.02 -5.55 1.57
C LEU A 155 -18.44 -5.93 1.15
N LEU A 156 -18.82 -5.55 -0.06
CA LEU A 156 -19.81 -6.30 -0.82
C LEU A 156 -19.02 -7.18 -1.80
N GLU A 157 -19.10 -8.51 -1.63
CA GLU A 157 -18.56 -9.51 -2.57
C GLU A 157 -18.75 -9.14 -4.07
N PRO A 158 -19.91 -8.60 -4.52
CA PRO A 158 -20.08 -8.18 -5.91
C PRO A 158 -19.23 -6.97 -6.34
N GLU A 159 -18.96 -6.00 -5.47
CA GLU A 159 -18.13 -4.82 -5.81
C GLU A 159 -16.66 -5.21 -6.00
N LEU A 160 -16.17 -6.19 -5.24
CA LEU A 160 -14.84 -6.75 -5.42
C LEU A 160 -14.66 -7.47 -6.76
N GLN A 161 -15.69 -8.18 -7.20
CA GLN A 161 -15.67 -8.88 -8.49
C GLN A 161 -15.62 -7.87 -9.65
N GLN A 162 -16.37 -6.77 -9.57
CA GLN A 162 -16.33 -5.69 -10.56
C GLN A 162 -14.95 -5.02 -10.63
N LEU A 163 -14.27 -4.86 -9.49
CA LEU A 163 -12.89 -4.34 -9.44
C LEU A 163 -11.83 -5.33 -9.95
N ALA A 164 -12.12 -6.63 -9.92
CA ALA A 164 -11.22 -7.68 -10.43
C ALA A 164 -11.28 -7.84 -11.96
N GLU A 165 -12.32 -7.32 -12.61
CA GLU A 165 -12.51 -7.37 -14.06
C GLU A 165 -11.70 -6.25 -14.75
N PRO A 166 -10.71 -6.57 -15.61
CA PRO A 166 -9.98 -5.56 -16.35
C PRO A 166 -10.87 -4.96 -17.45
N GLY A 167 -11.45 -3.78 -17.19
CA GLY A 167 -12.11 -2.97 -18.22
C GLY A 167 -13.59 -2.61 -17.99
N ALA A 168 -14.04 -2.43 -16.75
CA ALA A 168 -15.37 -1.86 -16.51
C ALA A 168 -15.50 -0.47 -17.18
N PRO A 169 -16.60 -0.21 -17.92
CA PRO A 169 -16.75 1.00 -18.73
C PRO A 169 -16.77 2.25 -17.84
N SER A 170 -16.07 3.28 -18.32
CA SER A 170 -16.13 4.66 -17.81
C SER A 170 -17.53 5.25 -17.91
#